data_AF-A0A0B1P827-F1
#
_entry.id   AF-A0A0B1P827-F1
#
_cell.length_a   1.000
_cell.length_b   1.000
_cell.length_c   1.000
_cell.angle_alpha   90.00
_cell.angle_beta   90.00
_cell.angle_gamma   90.00
#
_symmetry.space_group_name_H-M   'P 1'
#
loop_
_entity.id
_entity.type
_entity.pdbx_description
1 polymer ?
#
loop_
_entity_poly.entity_id
_entity_poly.type
_entity_poly.pdbx_seq_one_letter_code
_entity_poly.pdbx_strand_id
1 'polypeptide(L)'
;MISREVRENINYSSLSKEKDKEEWSRICNGEESIKREKELGKMAAFREWESSWPHKHRNANLRHRAAADPDVWNAASYYIDKKTGRQKMSLKSTPSNLHRHLKRAQSSVAMQIRSEHIGLKSYLYRRKVPGVNNQSCPCGYPSENVKHTVMACPLKVRGRTDVWRKAKNRSFEAMISNPEDLGRITQWILDQGWFDQFRLAEVVEKVIQER
;
A
#
# COMPACT_ATOMS: atom_id res chain seq x y z
N MET A 1 34.27 32.00 -31.12
CA MET A 1 33.15 31.14 -31.61
C MET A 1 32.97 30.03 -30.59
N ILE A 2 32.12 30.17 -29.55
CA ILE A 2 30.65 29.91 -29.52
C ILE A 2 30.38 28.55 -30.19
N SER A 3 29.97 27.48 -29.48
CA SER A 3 28.75 27.38 -28.65
C SER A 3 28.95 26.55 -27.37
N ARG A 4 28.56 27.13 -26.23
CA ARG A 4 28.09 26.37 -25.05
C ARG A 4 26.64 25.99 -25.31
N GLU A 5 26.36 24.70 -25.49
CA GLU A 5 24.99 24.21 -25.40
C GLU A 5 24.48 24.43 -23.98
N VAL A 6 23.50 25.32 -23.87
CA VAL A 6 22.70 25.52 -22.67
C VAL A 6 21.89 24.23 -22.46
N ARG A 7 22.34 23.37 -21.54
CA ARG A 7 21.46 22.34 -20.98
C ARG A 7 20.44 23.05 -20.11
N GLU A 8 19.27 23.28 -20.69
CA GLU A 8 18.09 23.74 -19.95
C GLU A 8 17.86 22.79 -18.77
N ASN A 9 17.80 23.38 -17.59
CA ASN A 9 17.59 22.69 -16.33
C ASN A 9 16.10 22.35 -16.24
N ILE A 10 15.68 21.30 -16.95
CA ILE A 10 14.29 20.87 -16.99
C ILE A 10 13.89 20.37 -15.59
N ASN A 11 13.07 21.16 -14.89
CA ASN A 11 12.55 20.82 -13.58
C ASN A 11 11.51 19.68 -13.71
N TYR A 12 11.99 18.44 -13.59
CA TYR A 12 11.18 17.23 -13.69
C TYR A 12 10.04 17.18 -12.65
N SER A 13 10.20 17.87 -11.49
CA SER A 13 9.17 17.96 -10.45
C SER A 13 8.02 18.90 -10.84
N SER A 14 8.26 19.99 -11.57
CA SER A 14 7.18 20.85 -12.06
C SER A 14 6.45 20.20 -13.24
N LEU A 15 7.18 19.54 -14.13
CA LEU A 15 6.59 18.79 -15.25
C LEU A 15 5.72 17.61 -14.80
N SER A 16 6.10 16.90 -13.73
CA SER A 16 5.23 15.86 -13.14
C SER A 16 3.94 16.46 -12.62
N LYS A 17 4.01 17.57 -11.87
CA LYS A 17 2.83 18.23 -11.29
C LYS A 17 1.91 18.85 -12.34
N GLU A 18 2.46 19.39 -13.43
CA GLU A 18 1.69 19.93 -14.56
C GLU A 18 1.04 18.81 -15.36
N LYS A 19 1.74 17.71 -15.62
CA LYS A 19 1.14 16.51 -16.23
C LYS A 19 0.03 15.92 -15.37
N ASP A 20 0.24 15.82 -14.06
CA ASP A 20 -0.80 15.38 -13.13
C ASP A 20 -1.99 16.34 -13.22
N LYS A 21 -1.77 17.66 -13.16
CA LYS A 21 -2.86 18.64 -13.25
C LYS A 21 -3.63 18.57 -14.58
N GLU A 22 -2.94 18.38 -15.70
CA GLU A 22 -3.55 18.20 -17.02
C GLU A 22 -4.32 16.89 -17.13
N GLU A 23 -3.77 15.79 -16.62
CA GLU A 23 -4.40 14.48 -16.60
C GLU A 23 -5.66 14.49 -15.72
N TRP A 24 -5.57 15.08 -14.52
CA TRP A 24 -6.71 15.34 -13.64
C TRP A 24 -7.76 16.23 -14.31
N SER A 25 -7.34 17.29 -15.01
CA SER A 25 -8.25 18.16 -15.75
C SER A 25 -8.92 17.42 -16.92
N ARG A 26 -8.22 16.50 -17.61
CA ARG A 26 -8.81 15.65 -18.66
C ARG A 26 -9.82 14.66 -18.10
N ILE A 27 -9.51 14.02 -16.97
CA ILE A 27 -10.41 13.07 -16.28
C ILE A 27 -11.71 13.76 -15.83
N CYS A 28 -11.59 15.01 -15.41
CA CYS A 28 -12.70 15.80 -14.87
C CYS A 28 -13.39 16.68 -15.92
N ASN A 29 -12.90 16.74 -17.16
CA ASN A 29 -13.35 17.71 -18.14
C ASN A 29 -14.82 17.45 -18.54
N GLY A 30 -15.66 18.49 -18.44
CA GLY A 30 -17.08 18.42 -18.78
C GLY A 30 -18.03 17.97 -17.64
N GLU A 31 -17.55 17.78 -16.41
CA GLU A 31 -18.42 17.52 -15.26
C GLU A 31 -18.63 18.78 -14.40
N GLU A 32 -19.83 19.35 -14.45
CA GLU A 32 -20.19 20.55 -13.68
C GLU A 32 -20.43 20.28 -12.19
N SER A 33 -20.63 19.01 -11.81
CA SER A 33 -20.88 18.63 -10.42
C SER A 33 -19.58 18.35 -9.68
N ILE A 34 -19.24 19.21 -8.70
CA ILE A 34 -18.11 19.03 -7.76
C ILE A 34 -18.12 17.64 -7.11
N LYS A 35 -19.31 17.10 -6.80
CA LYS A 35 -19.43 15.76 -6.18
C LYS A 35 -18.95 14.67 -7.13
N ARG A 36 -19.27 14.80 -8.41
CA ARG A 36 -18.93 13.82 -9.44
C ARG A 36 -17.50 13.98 -9.92
N GLU A 37 -16.99 15.20 -10.01
CA GLU A 37 -15.56 15.50 -10.21
C GLU A 37 -14.70 14.76 -9.17
N LYS A 38 -15.06 14.89 -7.88
CA LYS A 38 -14.37 14.15 -6.79
C LYS A 38 -14.49 12.63 -6.93
N GLU A 39 -15.60 12.13 -7.46
CA GLU A 39 -15.78 10.68 -7.69
C GLU A 39 -14.90 10.20 -8.85
N LEU A 40 -14.86 10.93 -9.97
CA LEU A 40 -14.01 10.65 -11.12
C LEU A 40 -12.52 10.68 -10.73
N GLY A 41 -12.11 11.66 -9.93
CA GLY A 41 -10.76 11.74 -9.40
C GLY A 41 -10.38 10.52 -8.54
N LYS A 42 -11.28 10.08 -7.66
CA LYS A 42 -11.06 8.84 -6.87
C LYS A 42 -10.98 7.61 -7.76
N MET A 43 -11.84 7.52 -8.76
CA MET A 43 -11.85 6.40 -9.72
C MET A 43 -10.56 6.36 -10.53
N ALA A 44 -10.07 7.50 -10.99
CA ALA A 44 -8.84 7.60 -11.75
C ALA A 44 -7.62 7.27 -10.89
N ALA A 45 -7.52 7.81 -9.68
CA ALA A 45 -6.45 7.45 -8.75
C ALA A 45 -6.44 5.95 -8.42
N PHE A 46 -7.62 5.33 -8.28
CA PHE A 46 -7.70 3.87 -8.09
C PHE A 46 -7.22 3.11 -9.33
N ARG A 47 -7.59 3.53 -10.54
CA ARG A 47 -7.15 2.90 -11.79
C ARG A 47 -5.66 3.08 -12.05
N GLU A 48 -5.14 4.25 -11.73
CA GLU A 48 -3.70 4.52 -11.79
C GLU A 48 -2.97 3.60 -10.80
N TRP A 49 -3.47 3.48 -9.57
CA TRP A 49 -2.94 2.54 -8.58
C TRP A 49 -3.00 1.09 -9.08
N GLU A 50 -4.14 0.65 -9.60
CA GLU A 50 -4.38 -0.68 -10.17
C GLU A 50 -3.51 -0.98 -11.40
N SER A 51 -3.27 0.01 -12.27
CA SER A 51 -2.46 -0.13 -13.49
C SER A 51 -0.96 0.01 -13.25
N SER A 52 -0.56 0.79 -12.24
CA SER A 52 0.83 0.89 -11.75
C SER A 52 1.30 -0.41 -11.08
N TRP A 53 0.36 -1.28 -10.75
CA TRP A 53 0.63 -2.63 -10.26
C TRP A 53 1.24 -3.48 -11.40
N PRO A 54 2.33 -4.23 -11.15
CA PRO A 54 3.05 -4.93 -12.20
C PRO A 54 2.15 -5.93 -12.92
N HIS A 55 1.67 -5.53 -14.09
CA HIS A 55 1.00 -6.38 -15.06
C HIS A 55 1.89 -7.58 -15.42
N LYS A 56 1.65 -8.73 -14.80
CA LYS A 56 0.91 -9.83 -15.43
C LYS A 56 1.06 -11.15 -14.67
N HIS A 57 -0.06 -11.84 -14.57
CA HIS A 57 -0.24 -13.30 -14.46
C HIS A 57 0.47 -14.13 -15.56
N ARG A 58 1.65 -13.72 -16.07
CA ARG A 58 2.42 -14.49 -17.06
C ARG A 58 3.48 -15.40 -16.47
N ASN A 59 3.83 -15.23 -15.19
CA ASN A 59 4.75 -16.13 -14.50
C ASN A 59 4.01 -16.87 -13.37
N ALA A 60 3.66 -18.13 -13.61
CA ALA A 60 3.11 -19.03 -12.60
C ALA A 60 3.99 -19.08 -11.32
N ASN A 61 5.29 -18.85 -11.48
CA ASN A 61 6.30 -18.85 -10.40
C ASN A 61 6.26 -17.60 -9.49
N LEU A 62 5.49 -16.56 -9.81
CA LEU A 62 5.36 -15.33 -9.00
C LEU A 62 4.03 -15.24 -8.23
N ARG A 63 3.11 -16.21 -8.40
CA ARG A 63 1.78 -16.23 -7.76
C ARG A 63 1.83 -16.16 -6.22
N HIS A 64 2.94 -16.53 -5.59
CA HIS A 64 3.12 -16.51 -4.14
C HIS A 64 3.78 -15.24 -3.59
N ARG A 65 4.10 -14.24 -4.43
CA ARG A 65 4.90 -13.05 -4.06
C ARG A 65 4.19 -11.70 -4.19
N ALA A 66 2.92 -11.65 -4.55
CA ALA A 66 2.18 -10.40 -4.77
C ALA A 66 1.06 -10.24 -3.73
N ALA A 67 1.43 -9.95 -2.48
CA ALA A 67 0.46 -9.67 -1.43
C ALA A 67 -0.06 -8.23 -1.55
N ALA A 68 -0.89 -7.95 -2.57
CA ALA A 68 -1.74 -6.76 -2.72
C ALA A 68 -2.53 -6.68 -4.03
N ASP A 69 -2.70 -7.78 -4.75
CA ASP A 69 -3.48 -7.78 -5.98
C ASP A 69 -4.86 -7.13 -5.70
N PRO A 70 -5.23 -6.03 -6.38
CA PRO A 70 -6.48 -5.29 -6.15
C PRO A 70 -7.72 -6.19 -6.16
N ASP A 71 -7.71 -7.21 -7.02
CA ASP A 71 -8.78 -8.19 -7.15
C ASP A 71 -8.81 -9.12 -5.94
N VAL A 72 -7.65 -9.62 -5.50
CA VAL A 72 -7.54 -10.43 -4.28
C VAL A 72 -7.90 -9.62 -3.03
N TRP A 73 -7.64 -8.31 -3.04
CA TRP A 73 -7.91 -7.40 -1.93
C TRP A 73 -9.38 -6.94 -1.89
N ASN A 74 -10.16 -7.15 -2.96
CA ASN A 74 -11.49 -6.57 -3.17
C ASN A 74 -11.50 -5.06 -2.85
N ALA A 75 -10.42 -4.38 -3.25
CA ALA A 75 -10.06 -3.03 -2.80
C ALA A 75 -11.18 -2.01 -3.03
N ALA A 76 -11.78 -2.08 -4.21
CA ALA A 76 -13.00 -1.42 -4.60
C ALA A 76 -13.64 -2.24 -5.73
N SER A 77 -14.93 -2.07 -5.96
CA SER A 77 -15.61 -2.63 -7.13
C SER A 77 -16.26 -1.51 -7.95
N TYR A 78 -16.33 -1.71 -9.26
CA TYR A 78 -17.04 -0.81 -10.17
C TYR A 78 -18.42 -1.36 -10.48
N TYR A 79 -19.43 -0.49 -10.49
CA TYR A 79 -20.77 -0.84 -10.96
C TYR A 79 -21.37 0.30 -11.78
N ILE A 80 -22.31 -0.03 -12.66
CA ILE A 80 -23.04 0.95 -13.45
C ILE A 80 -24.33 1.30 -12.70
N ASP A 81 -24.53 2.58 -12.40
CA ASP A 81 -25.77 3.07 -11.81
C ASP A 81 -26.91 2.94 -12.82
N LYS A 82 -27.92 2.13 -12.50
CA LYS A 82 -29.06 1.86 -13.40
C LYS A 82 -29.90 3.11 -13.70
N LYS A 83 -29.91 4.13 -12.83
CA LYS A 83 -30.71 5.35 -13.02
C LYS A 83 -30.00 6.35 -13.93
N THR A 84 -28.69 6.47 -13.79
CA THR A 84 -27.92 7.50 -14.50
C THR A 84 -27.06 6.94 -15.62
N GLY A 85 -26.94 5.62 -15.76
CA GLY A 85 -26.04 4.95 -16.70
C GLY A 85 -24.55 5.16 -16.41
N ARG A 86 -24.20 5.80 -15.29
CA ARG A 86 -22.83 6.22 -14.96
C ARG A 86 -22.10 5.12 -14.20
N GLN A 87 -20.83 4.91 -14.51
CA GLN A 87 -19.97 4.06 -13.70
C GLN A 87 -19.67 4.73 -12.36
N LYS A 88 -19.76 3.95 -11.28
CA LYS A 88 -19.49 4.33 -9.90
C LYS A 88 -18.57 3.33 -9.24
N MET A 89 -17.79 3.81 -8.28
CA MET A 89 -16.92 2.98 -7.46
C MET A 89 -17.57 2.71 -6.10
N SER A 90 -17.55 1.46 -5.68
CA SER A 90 -18.10 0.97 -4.42
C SER A 90 -16.98 0.45 -3.53
N LEU A 91 -16.99 0.87 -2.28
CA LEU A 91 -16.12 0.31 -1.23
C LEU A 91 -16.86 -0.75 -0.39
N LYS A 92 -18.05 -1.21 -0.81
CA LYS A 92 -18.82 -2.20 -0.05
C LYS A 92 -18.13 -3.57 0.01
N SER A 93 -17.42 -3.93 -1.05
CA SER A 93 -16.60 -5.14 -1.10
C SER A 93 -15.27 -4.96 -0.36
N THR A 94 -14.86 -3.72 -0.09
CA THR A 94 -13.67 -3.44 0.71
C THR A 94 -13.91 -4.00 2.10
N PRO A 95 -13.01 -4.83 2.63
CA PRO A 95 -13.17 -5.43 3.94
C PRO A 95 -12.94 -4.40 5.07
N SER A 96 -13.86 -3.43 5.21
CA SER A 96 -13.86 -2.38 6.23
C SER A 96 -13.89 -2.96 7.66
N ASN A 97 -14.47 -4.15 7.79
CA ASN A 97 -14.43 -4.97 9.00
C ASN A 97 -13.00 -5.31 9.46
N LEU A 98 -12.00 -5.33 8.57
CA LEU A 98 -10.60 -5.51 8.95
C LEU A 98 -10.01 -4.34 9.72
N HIS A 99 -10.57 -3.13 9.53
CA HIS A 99 -10.09 -1.92 10.17
C HIS A 99 -10.92 -1.51 11.39
N ARG A 100 -12.09 -2.13 11.61
CA ARG A 100 -13.09 -1.70 12.61
C ARG A 100 -12.53 -1.56 14.03
N HIS A 101 -11.59 -2.42 14.42
CA HIS A 101 -11.03 -2.46 15.78
C HIS A 101 -9.54 -2.12 15.82
N LEU A 102 -9.01 -1.56 14.72
CA LEU A 102 -7.60 -1.16 14.65
C LEU A 102 -7.45 0.31 15.02
N LYS A 103 -6.42 0.61 15.81
CA LYS A 103 -5.95 1.99 16.02
C LYS A 103 -5.54 2.63 14.69
N ARG A 104 -5.41 3.96 14.65
CA ARG A 104 -5.03 4.67 13.41
C ARG A 104 -3.70 4.19 12.86
N ALA A 105 -2.69 4.04 13.72
CA ALA A 105 -1.38 3.51 13.34
C ALA A 105 -1.48 2.07 12.82
N GLN A 106 -2.20 1.20 13.53
CA GLN A 106 -2.43 -0.19 13.10
C GLN A 106 -3.15 -0.25 11.75
N SER A 107 -4.15 0.58 11.51
CA SER A 107 -4.84 0.67 10.23
C SER A 107 -3.91 1.09 9.09
N SER A 108 -3.02 2.06 9.33
CA SER A 108 -2.02 2.48 8.34
C SER A 108 -1.03 1.36 8.03
N VAL A 109 -0.51 0.68 9.06
CA VAL A 109 0.35 -0.49 8.89
C VAL A 109 -0.39 -1.60 8.14
N ALA A 110 -1.64 -1.90 8.51
CA ALA A 110 -2.48 -2.91 7.87
C ALA A 110 -2.62 -2.66 6.37
N MET A 111 -2.89 -1.42 5.97
CA MET A 111 -2.93 -1.03 4.56
C MET A 111 -1.58 -1.28 3.88
N GLN A 112 -0.48 -0.82 4.49
CA GLN A 112 0.86 -0.94 3.90
C GLN A 112 1.35 -2.39 3.79
N ILE A 113 1.09 -3.24 4.79
CA ILE A 113 1.50 -4.65 4.74
C ILE A 113 0.65 -5.47 3.77
N ARG A 114 -0.65 -5.18 3.68
CA ARG A 114 -1.55 -5.84 2.73
C ARG A 114 -1.38 -5.31 1.31
N SER A 115 -0.78 -4.13 1.16
CA SER A 115 -0.42 -3.56 -0.15
C SER A 115 1.02 -3.86 -0.57
N GLU A 116 1.85 -4.44 0.31
CA GLU A 116 3.31 -4.47 0.19
C GLU A 116 3.95 -3.09 -0.11
N HIS A 117 3.23 -1.99 0.10
CA HIS A 117 3.72 -0.63 -0.05
C HIS A 117 4.24 -0.14 1.30
N ILE A 118 5.33 -0.77 1.73
CA ILE A 118 5.94 -0.53 3.03
C ILE A 118 7.46 -0.47 2.87
N GLY A 119 8.14 0.17 3.82
CA GLY A 119 9.60 0.43 3.77
C GLY A 119 10.51 -0.80 3.88
N LEU A 120 10.13 -1.95 3.33
CA LEU A 120 10.99 -3.13 3.20
C LEU A 120 11.77 -3.07 1.89
N LYS A 121 12.97 -3.68 1.84
CA LYS A 121 13.86 -3.56 0.67
C LYS A 121 13.23 -4.04 -0.63
N SER A 122 12.35 -5.05 -0.60
CA SER A 122 11.67 -5.51 -1.82
C SER A 122 10.85 -4.40 -2.49
N TYR A 123 10.10 -3.62 -1.72
CA TYR A 123 9.33 -2.49 -2.23
C TYR A 123 10.24 -1.35 -2.68
N LEU A 124 11.20 -0.95 -1.82
CA LEU A 124 12.10 0.17 -2.09
C LEU A 124 12.96 -0.08 -3.34
N TYR A 125 13.44 -1.30 -3.53
CA TYR A 125 14.19 -1.71 -4.72
C TYR A 125 13.32 -1.64 -5.99
N ARG A 126 12.08 -2.14 -5.96
CA ARG A 126 11.14 -2.03 -7.09
C ARG A 126 10.86 -0.59 -7.48
N ARG A 127 10.80 0.33 -6.51
CA ARG A 127 10.61 1.77 -6.73
C ARG A 127 11.91 2.53 -7.05
N LYS A 128 13.05 1.84 -7.15
CA LYS A 128 14.37 2.41 -7.46
C LYS A 128 14.78 3.54 -6.50
N VAL A 129 14.50 3.36 -5.21
CA VAL A 129 14.88 4.33 -4.18
C VAL A 129 16.41 4.43 -4.11
N PRO A 130 17.00 5.65 -4.19
CA PRO A 130 18.45 5.83 -4.10
C PRO A 130 19.02 5.19 -2.83
N GLY A 131 20.15 4.48 -2.98
CA GLY A 131 20.79 3.75 -1.87
C GLY A 131 20.26 2.34 -1.62
N VAL A 132 19.16 1.92 -2.27
CA VAL A 132 18.64 0.54 -2.19
C VAL A 132 19.01 -0.22 -3.46
N ASN A 133 20.17 -0.88 -3.43
CA ASN A 133 20.75 -1.55 -4.61
C ASN A 133 20.30 -3.01 -4.79
N ASN A 134 19.63 -3.61 -3.81
CA ASN A 134 19.06 -4.95 -3.93
C ASN A 134 17.83 -5.11 -3.03
N GLN A 135 17.02 -6.12 -3.35
CA GLN A 135 15.81 -6.47 -2.60
C GLN A 135 16.03 -7.49 -1.47
N SER A 136 17.26 -8.00 -1.30
CA SER A 136 17.53 -9.12 -0.40
C SER A 136 17.50 -8.70 1.07
N CYS A 137 16.92 -9.56 1.90
CA CYS A 137 16.94 -9.38 3.35
C CYS A 137 18.37 -9.62 3.88
N PRO A 138 18.85 -8.87 4.88
CA PRO A 138 20.14 -9.15 5.53
C PRO A 138 20.26 -10.55 6.12
N CYS A 139 19.15 -11.26 6.34
CA CYS A 139 19.16 -12.65 6.78
C CYS A 139 19.53 -13.67 5.67
N GLY A 140 19.83 -13.20 4.45
CA GLY A 140 20.12 -14.04 3.28
C GLY A 140 18.89 -14.41 2.46
N TYR A 141 17.68 -14.00 2.85
CA TYR A 141 16.49 -14.30 2.06
C TYR A 141 16.44 -13.43 0.78
N PRO A 142 16.13 -13.98 -0.41
CA PRO A 142 16.28 -13.27 -1.69
C PRO A 142 15.39 -12.04 -1.88
N SER A 143 14.33 -11.88 -1.08
CA SER A 143 13.39 -10.76 -1.19
C SER A 143 12.80 -10.42 0.16
N GLU A 144 13.22 -9.30 0.76
CA GLU A 144 12.67 -8.78 2.00
C GLU A 144 11.27 -8.22 1.76
N ASN A 145 10.26 -9.10 1.74
CA ASN A 145 8.86 -8.76 1.61
C ASN A 145 8.10 -9.01 2.93
N VAL A 146 6.83 -8.61 2.96
CA VAL A 146 6.00 -8.69 4.18
C VAL A 146 5.85 -10.14 4.63
N LYS A 147 5.53 -11.06 3.70
CA LYS A 147 5.35 -12.48 4.01
C LYS A 147 6.60 -13.07 4.65
N HIS A 148 7.77 -12.83 4.07
CA HIS A 148 9.04 -13.27 4.66
C HIS A 148 9.24 -12.67 6.06
N THR A 149 9.08 -11.36 6.19
CA THR A 149 9.36 -10.62 7.42
C THR A 149 8.47 -11.10 8.57
N VAL A 150 7.17 -11.25 8.29
CA VAL A 150 6.17 -11.72 9.26
C VAL A 150 6.35 -13.20 9.56
N MET A 151 6.57 -14.03 8.55
CA MET A 151 6.47 -15.49 8.72
C MET A 151 7.79 -16.19 9.06
N ALA A 152 8.92 -15.73 8.53
CA ALA A 152 10.12 -16.56 8.47
C ALA A 152 11.42 -15.85 8.84
N CYS A 153 11.49 -14.51 8.75
CA CYS A 153 12.74 -13.78 8.93
C CYS A 153 13.35 -14.03 10.33
N PRO A 154 14.55 -14.62 10.44
CA PRO A 154 15.16 -14.88 11.75
C PRO A 154 15.54 -13.59 12.48
N LEU A 155 15.85 -12.51 11.74
CA LEU A 155 16.15 -11.20 12.31
C LEU A 155 14.93 -10.50 12.93
N LYS A 156 13.72 -10.99 12.63
CA LYS A 156 12.44 -10.45 13.12
C LYS A 156 11.68 -11.48 13.96
N VAL A 157 12.39 -12.29 14.73
CA VAL A 157 11.79 -13.40 15.50
C VAL A 157 11.11 -12.96 16.80
N ARG A 158 11.61 -11.90 17.44
CA ARG A 158 11.11 -11.41 18.74
C ARG A 158 9.62 -11.08 18.64
N GLY A 159 8.79 -11.73 19.45
CA GLY A 159 7.32 -11.54 19.48
C GLY A 159 6.52 -12.32 18.44
N ARG A 160 7.15 -12.98 17.45
CA ARG A 160 6.44 -13.75 16.41
C ARG A 160 5.61 -14.89 17.01
N THR A 161 6.18 -15.61 17.98
CA THR A 161 5.53 -16.77 18.60
C THR A 161 4.18 -16.40 19.22
N ASP A 162 4.04 -15.19 19.77
CA ASP A 162 2.79 -14.73 20.38
C ASP A 162 1.70 -14.48 19.36
N VAL A 163 2.06 -13.87 18.23
CA VAL A 163 1.17 -13.68 17.09
C VAL A 163 0.70 -15.05 16.56
N TRP A 164 1.63 -15.99 16.37
CA TRP A 164 1.36 -17.30 15.78
C TRP A 164 0.56 -18.23 16.70
N ARG A 165 0.78 -18.14 18.01
CA ARG A 165 0.06 -18.94 19.01
C ARG A 165 -1.43 -18.61 19.03
N LYS A 166 -1.80 -17.35 18.78
CA LYS A 166 -3.18 -16.88 18.78
C LYS A 166 -3.87 -16.95 17.42
N ALA A 167 -3.11 -17.21 16.35
CA ALA A 167 -3.64 -17.30 14.99
C ALA A 167 -4.49 -18.56 14.80
N LYS A 168 -5.70 -18.39 14.27
CA LYS A 168 -6.62 -19.51 13.97
C LYS A 168 -6.12 -20.34 12.78
N ASN A 169 -5.55 -19.66 11.79
CA ASN A 169 -4.92 -20.27 10.63
C ASN A 169 -3.58 -19.56 10.42
N ARG A 170 -2.49 -20.35 10.38
CA ARG A 170 -1.11 -19.84 10.30
C ARG A 170 -0.62 -19.62 8.87
N SER A 171 -1.48 -19.69 7.86
CA SER A 171 -1.13 -19.19 6.54
C SER A 171 -1.08 -17.67 6.55
N PHE A 172 -0.11 -17.09 5.83
CA PHE A 172 0.04 -15.64 5.77
C PHE A 172 -1.24 -14.97 5.27
N GLU A 173 -1.83 -15.53 4.22
CA GLU A 173 -3.03 -15.04 3.55
C GLU A 173 -4.24 -15.03 4.49
N ALA A 174 -4.40 -16.05 5.33
CA ALA A 174 -5.48 -16.10 6.32
C ALA A 174 -5.27 -15.06 7.43
N MET A 175 -4.05 -14.93 7.94
CA MET A 175 -3.74 -14.00 9.03
C MET A 175 -3.93 -12.54 8.62
N ILE A 176 -3.50 -12.14 7.40
CA ILE A 176 -3.69 -10.76 6.92
C ILE A 176 -5.13 -10.44 6.50
N SER A 177 -5.97 -11.48 6.35
CA SER A 177 -7.39 -11.36 5.97
C SER A 177 -8.33 -11.56 7.15
N ASN A 178 -7.80 -11.76 8.36
CA ASN A 178 -8.56 -11.85 9.59
C ASN A 178 -8.33 -10.59 10.45
N PRO A 179 -9.40 -9.89 10.93
CA PRO A 179 -9.24 -8.63 11.66
C PRO A 179 -8.41 -8.76 12.95
N GLU A 180 -8.58 -9.86 13.68
CA GLU A 180 -7.89 -10.07 14.94
C GLU A 180 -6.39 -10.36 14.72
N ASP A 181 -6.08 -11.26 13.78
CA ASP A 181 -4.70 -11.62 13.47
C ASP A 181 -3.95 -10.45 12.83
N LEU A 182 -4.63 -9.68 11.95
CA LEU A 182 -4.09 -8.45 11.39
C LEU A 182 -3.82 -7.40 12.47
N GLY A 183 -4.71 -7.27 13.47
CA GLY A 183 -4.48 -6.41 14.63
C GLY A 183 -3.25 -6.82 15.45
N ARG A 184 -3.07 -8.13 15.67
CA ARG A 184 -1.89 -8.68 16.37
C ARG A 184 -0.60 -8.44 15.58
N ILE A 185 -0.61 -8.70 14.27
CA ILE A 185 0.55 -8.46 13.38
C ILE A 185 0.92 -6.98 13.39
N THR A 186 -0.04 -6.09 13.17
CA THR A 186 0.22 -4.65 13.07
C THR A 186 0.70 -4.07 14.40
N GLN A 187 0.12 -4.50 15.53
CA GLN A 187 0.62 -4.10 16.85
C GLN A 187 2.06 -4.58 17.06
N TRP A 188 2.33 -5.85 16.74
CA TRP A 188 3.67 -6.41 16.84
C TRP A 188 4.70 -5.63 16.01
N ILE A 189 4.37 -5.25 14.77
CA ILE A 189 5.25 -4.42 13.92
C ILE A 189 5.56 -3.07 14.57
N LEU A 190 4.55 -2.43 15.17
CA LEU A 190 4.69 -1.14 15.87
C LEU A 190 5.56 -1.29 17.12
N ASP A 191 5.30 -2.31 17.94
CA ASP A 191 6.03 -2.58 19.19
C ASP A 191 7.51 -2.87 18.94
N GLN A 192 7.83 -3.49 17.80
CA GLN A 192 9.21 -3.76 17.41
C GLN A 192 9.89 -2.58 16.70
N GLY A 193 9.16 -1.48 16.42
CA GLY A 193 9.71 -0.28 15.77
C GLY A 193 10.35 -0.55 14.41
N TRP A 194 9.77 -1.43 13.58
CA TRP A 194 10.41 -1.83 12.31
C TRP A 194 10.58 -0.70 11.30
N PHE A 195 9.74 0.33 11.37
CA PHE A 195 9.73 1.42 10.42
C PHE A 195 9.68 2.77 11.13
N ASP A 196 10.68 3.61 10.86
CA ASP A 196 10.83 4.93 11.50
C ASP A 196 9.64 5.86 11.27
N GLN A 197 8.95 5.71 10.13
CA GLN A 197 7.73 6.45 9.81
C GLN A 197 6.59 6.28 10.83
N PHE A 198 6.61 5.22 11.65
CA PHE A 198 5.64 4.99 12.72
C PHE A 198 6.16 5.30 14.11
N ARG A 199 7.38 5.85 14.25
CA ARG A 199 8.00 6.15 15.56
C ARG A 199 7.14 7.03 16.47
N LEU A 200 6.38 7.97 15.89
CA LEU A 200 5.52 8.88 16.66
C LEU A 200 4.15 8.28 17.01
N ALA A 201 3.80 7.11 16.47
CA ALA A 201 2.51 6.49 16.73
C ALA A 201 2.28 6.24 18.22
N GLU A 202 3.30 5.74 18.93
CA GLU A 202 3.20 5.47 20.37
C GLU A 202 2.97 6.74 21.19
N VAL A 203 3.65 7.83 20.84
CA VAL A 203 3.50 9.14 21.52
C VAL A 203 2.08 9.67 21.34
N VAL A 204 1.56 9.61 20.12
CA VAL A 204 0.19 10.09 19.82
C VAL A 204 -0.86 9.27 20.55
N GLU A 205 -0.70 7.95 20.61
CA GLU A 205 -1.67 7.08 21.30
C GLU A 205 -1.68 7.33 22.82
N LYS A 206 -0.52 7.57 23.45
CA LYS A 206 -0.46 7.96 24.88
C LYS A 206 -1.21 9.26 25.15
N VAL A 207 -0.98 10.27 24.32
CA VAL A 207 -1.69 11.56 24.43
C VAL A 207 -3.21 11.41 24.25
N ILE A 208 -3.67 10.48 23.41
CA ILE A 208 -5.10 10.20 23.24
C ILE A 208 -5.69 9.51 24.47
N GLN A 209 -4.94 8.64 25.14
CA GLN A 209 -5.39 7.92 26.34
C GLN A 209 -5.46 8.82 27.59
N GLU A 210 -4.68 9.90 27.61
CA GLU A 210 -4.65 10.88 28.71
C GLU A 210 -5.72 11.98 28.58
N ARG A 211 -6.55 11.93 27.53
CA ARG A 211 -7.69 12.84 27.28
C ARG A 211 -9.02 12.19 27.61
#